data_AF-A0AAT9GBF5-F1
#
_entry.id   AF-A0AAT9GBF5-F1
#
_cell.length_a   1.000
_cell.length_b   1.000
_cell.length_c   1.000
_cell.angle_alpha   90.00
_cell.angle_beta   90.00
_cell.angle_gamma   90.00
#
_symmetry.space_group_name_H-M   'P 1'
#
loop_
_entity.id
_entity.type
_entity.pdbx_description
1 polymer ?
#
loop_
_entity_poly.entity_id
_entity_poly.type
_entity_poly.pdbx_seq_one_letter_code
_entity_poly.pdbx_strand_id
1 'polypeptide(L)' 'MLKSGCQWRMVSKEFPKWRNCYDYFKKWSEKPDVNKESVLELVLKKNNCDKTMVGKASA' A
#
# COMPACT_ATOMS: atom_id res chain seq x y z
N MET A 1 6.84 20.11 -0.31
CA MET A 1 6.11 19.57 0.85
C MET A 1 4.90 18.78 0.35
N LEU A 2 4.99 17.45 0.30
CA LEU A 2 3.84 16.52 0.16
C LEU A 2 4.25 15.24 0.91
N LYS A 3 4.39 15.32 2.24
CA LYS A 3 4.91 14.21 3.08
C LYS A 3 3.82 13.36 3.72
N SER A 4 2.55 13.62 3.45
CA SER A 4 1.44 12.82 3.96
C SER A 4 0.52 12.47 2.81
N GLY A 5 0.29 11.18 2.59
CA GLY A 5 -0.80 10.72 1.73
C GLY A 5 -2.16 11.27 2.20
N CYS A 6 -3.21 11.09 1.40
CA CYS A 6 -4.56 11.45 1.81
C CYS A 6 -4.92 10.73 3.11
N GLN A 7 -5.41 11.48 4.11
CA GLN A 7 -5.89 10.85 5.34
C GLN A 7 -7.18 10.10 5.02
N TRP A 8 -7.39 8.94 5.64
CA TRP A 8 -8.62 8.15 5.49
C TRP A 8 -9.91 8.95 5.76
N ARG A 9 -9.83 9.99 6.59
CA ARG A 9 -10.94 10.92 6.91
C ARG A 9 -11.26 11.93 5.80
N MET A 10 -10.36 12.10 4.84
CA MET A 10 -10.50 13.03 3.71
C MET A 10 -11.04 12.36 2.44
N VAL A 11 -11.38 11.07 2.52
CA VAL A 11 -11.95 10.32 1.40
C VAL A 11 -13.35 10.89 1.08
N SER A 12 -13.61 11.18 -0.21
CA SER A 12 -14.92 11.71 -0.68
C SER A 12 -16.07 10.81 -0.23
N LYS A 13 -17.25 11.40 0.00
CA LYS A 13 -18.47 10.68 0.40
C LYS A 13 -18.96 9.67 -0.66
N GLU A 14 -18.44 9.75 -1.88
CA GLU A 14 -18.71 8.81 -2.97
C GLU A 14 -18.07 7.43 -2.73
N PHE A 15 -17.03 7.37 -1.90
CA PHE A 15 -16.41 6.11 -1.54
C PHE A 15 -17.13 5.46 -0.37
N PRO A 16 -17.08 4.11 -0.28
CA PRO A 16 -17.59 3.41 0.90
C PRO A 16 -16.94 3.95 2.18
N LYS A 17 -17.68 3.88 3.29
CA LYS A 17 -17.26 4.41 4.59
C LYS A 17 -15.81 4.02 4.86
N TRP A 18 -14.95 5.00 5.13
CA TRP A 18 -13.51 4.81 5.33
C TRP A 18 -13.15 3.70 6.32
N ARG A 19 -14.04 3.42 7.28
CA ARG A 19 -13.92 2.31 8.24
C ARG A 19 -13.79 0.97 7.53
N ASN A 20 -14.62 0.70 6.53
CA ASN A 20 -14.57 -0.56 5.77
C ASN A 20 -13.23 -0.68 5.03
N CYS A 21 -12.79 0.39 4.35
CA CYS A 21 -11.49 0.42 3.68
C CYS A 21 -10.34 0.17 4.68
N TYR A 22 -10.43 0.78 5.86
CA TYR A 22 -9.45 0.60 6.93
C TYR A 22 -9.48 -0.83 7.50
N ASP A 23 -10.65 -1.45 7.62
CA ASP A 23 -10.79 -2.83 8.11
C ASP A 23 -10.13 -3.83 7.16
N TYR A 24 -10.29 -3.65 5.84
CA TYR A 24 -9.58 -4.45 4.84
C TYR A 24 -8.08 -4.18 4.85
N PHE A 25 -7.68 -2.92 4.91
CA PHE A 25 -6.27 -2.54 5.02
C PHE A 25 -5.61 -3.20 6.25
N LYS A 26 -6.27 -3.15 7.40
CA LYS A 26 -5.80 -3.77 8.64
C LYS A 26 -5.61 -5.27 8.48
N LYS A 27 -6.61 -5.98 7.94
CA LYS A 27 -6.52 -7.43 7.67
C LYS A 27 -5.35 -7.79 6.74
N TRP A 28 -5.04 -6.94 5.76
CA TRP A 28 -3.92 -7.19 4.85
C TRP A 28 -2.56 -6.76 5.41
N SER A 29 -2.54 -5.89 6.43
CA SER A 29 -1.35 -5.48 7.19
C SER A 29 -0.97 -6.46 8.28
N GLU A 30 -1.92 -7.28 8.72
CA GLU A 30 -1.68 -8.33 9.71
C GLU A 30 -0.68 -9.36 9.16
N LYS A 31 0.41 -9.56 9.91
CA LYS A 31 1.43 -10.55 9.60
C LYS A 31 1.00 -11.89 10.18
N PRO A 32 0.91 -12.96 9.37
CA PRO A 32 0.54 -14.28 9.88
C PRO A 32 1.63 -14.89 10.77
N ASP A 33 2.91 -14.54 10.53
CA ASP A 33 4.06 -15.01 11.30
C ASP A 33 5.11 -13.88 11.41
N VAL A 34 5.92 -13.86 12.46
CA VAL A 34 7.02 -12.88 12.64
C VAL A 34 8.03 -12.95 11.49
N ASN A 35 8.19 -14.12 10.88
CA ASN A 35 9.14 -14.37 9.79
C ASN A 35 8.53 -14.20 8.38
N LYS A 36 7.22 -13.92 8.26
CA LYS A 36 6.54 -13.78 6.96
C LYS A 36 6.08 -12.34 6.72
N GLU A 37 6.30 -11.86 5.50
CA GLU A 37 5.81 -10.56 5.04
C GLU A 37 4.26 -10.58 4.96
N SER A 38 3.61 -9.45 5.26
CA SER A 38 2.16 -9.32 5.11
C SER A 38 1.75 -9.32 3.64
N VAL A 39 0.47 -9.61 3.35
CA VAL A 39 -0.06 -9.53 1.97
C VAL A 39 0.18 -8.13 1.38
N LEU A 40 0.05 -7.08 2.19
CA LEU A 40 0.39 -5.72 1.75
C LEU A 40 1.85 -5.60 1.35
N GLU A 41 2.80 -6.06 2.17
CA GLU A 41 4.24 -5.96 1.84
C GLU A 41 4.58 -6.74 0.55
N LEU A 42 4.02 -7.93 0.35
CA LEU A 42 4.22 -8.71 -0.87
C LEU A 42 3.74 -7.96 -2.12
N VAL A 43 2.54 -7.39 -2.05
CA VAL A 43 1.95 -6.61 -3.16
C VAL A 43 2.73 -5.30 -3.39
N LEU A 44 3.11 -4.60 -2.33
CA LEU A 44 3.92 -3.37 -2.41
C LEU A 44 5.28 -3.66 -3.05
N LYS A 45 5.94 -4.74 -2.66
CA LYS A 45 7.22 -5.19 -3.23
C LYS A 45 7.07 -5.53 -4.71
N LYS A 46 5.97 -6.19 -5.11
CA LYS A 46 5.66 -6.47 -6.51
C LYS A 46 5.44 -5.19 -7.33
N ASN A 47 4.63 -4.25 -6.83
CA ASN A 47 4.37 -2.97 -7.50
C ASN A 47 5.62 -2.07 -7.60
N ASN A 48 6.53 -2.14 -6.62
CA ASN A 48 7.80 -1.41 -6.66
C ASN A 48 8.82 -2.08 -7.59
N CYS A 49 8.77 -3.40 -7.76
CA CYS A 49 9.60 -4.14 -8.71
C CYS A 49 9.33 -3.75 -10.17
N ASP A 50 8.07 -3.46 -10.51
CA ASP A 50 7.71 -3.01 -11.87
C ASP A 50 8.24 -1.60 -12.18
N LYS A 51 8.55 -0.78 -11.17
CA LYS A 51 9.14 0.56 -11.35
C LYS A 51 10.67 0.57 -11.45
N THR A 52 11.34 -0.52 -11.09
CA THR A 52 12.80 -0.65 -11.20
C THR A 52 13.31 -1.08 -12.58
N MET A 53 12.42 -1.35 -13.55
CA MET A 53 12.80 -1.64 -14.94
C MET A 53 12.69 -0.43 -15.90
N VAL A 54 12.59 0.80 -15.39
CA VAL A 54 12.80 2.01 -16.19
C VAL A 54 14.01 2.75 -15.63
N GLY A 55 15.16 2.58 -16.28
CA GLY A 55 16.32 3.47 -16.07
C GLY A 55 17.54 2.84 -15.40
N LYS A 56 18.15 1.84 -16.05
CA LYS A 56 19.61 1.79 -16.20
C LYS A 56 19.94 1.41 -17.64
N ALA A 57 19.71 2.37 -18.54
CA ALA A 57 20.53 2.52 -19.74
C ALA A 57 21.79 3.32 -19.36
N SER A 58 22.89 3.08 -20.07
CA SER A 58 24.22 3.69 -19.96
C SER A 58 25.14 3.02 -18.93
N ALA A 59 26.34 2.54 -19.27
CA ALA A 59 27.22 2.82 -20.41
C ALA A 59 27.85 1.54 -20.99
#